data_AF-A0A3S8R6A8-F1
#
_entry.id   AF-A0A3S8R6A8-F1
#
_cell.length_a   1.000
_cell.length_b   1.000
_cell.length_c   1.000
_cell.angle_alpha   90.00
_cell.angle_beta   90.00
_cell.angle_gamma   90.00
#
_symmetry.space_group_name_H-M   'P 1'
#
loop_
_entity.id
_entity.type
_entity.pdbx_description
1 polymer ?
#
loop_
_entity_poly.entity_id
_entity_poly.type
_entity_poly.pdbx_seq_one_letter_code
_entity_poly.pdbx_strand_id
1 'polypeptide(L)'
;MKIRISTLLLFLSATLFINCNSDNEIPQAETINGTWSLKNVNGGFTGVDVNYENKTVTWQFNAKTETLTVKSTLINNGPQSTYLPLQSGTYNYYLSEANGNTFVHIKDFGIHTNDEYGSYSIQDGLLIINQGESYEGSAVDTFVLTFN
;
A
#
# COMPACT_ATOMS: atom_id res chain seq x y z
N MET A 1 -62.10 -1.17 47.07
CA MET A 1 -61.72 0.22 46.79
C MET A 1 -60.35 0.21 46.10
N LYS A 2 -60.38 0.52 44.80
CA LYS A 2 -59.32 0.86 43.81
C LYS A 2 -57.85 0.50 44.10
N ILE A 3 -57.38 -0.52 43.39
CA ILE A 3 -55.96 -0.82 43.12
C ILE A 3 -55.38 0.29 42.24
N ARG A 4 -54.26 0.90 42.64
CA ARG A 4 -53.55 1.91 41.84
C ARG A 4 -52.52 1.23 40.94
N ILE A 5 -52.86 1.10 39.67
CA ILE A 5 -51.95 0.80 38.57
C ILE A 5 -51.30 2.13 38.16
N SER A 6 -49.97 2.24 38.23
CA SER A 6 -49.25 3.39 37.69
C SER A 6 -47.90 2.97 37.10
N THR A 7 -48.01 2.48 35.87
CA THR A 7 -47.12 2.72 34.73
C THR A 7 -45.63 2.42 34.90
N LEU A 8 -45.28 1.16 34.60
CA LEU A 8 -43.96 0.69 34.20
C LEU A 8 -43.55 1.36 32.87
N LEU A 9 -42.68 2.39 32.90
CA LEU A 9 -42.08 2.96 31.69
C LEU A 9 -40.84 2.14 31.29
N LEU A 10 -41.07 1.14 30.45
CA LEU A 10 -40.06 0.36 29.76
C LEU A 10 -39.49 1.22 28.61
N PHE A 11 -38.35 1.88 28.83
CA PHE A 11 -37.60 2.51 27.73
C PHE A 11 -36.89 1.43 26.93
N LEU A 12 -37.58 0.97 25.88
CA LEU A 12 -37.06 0.12 24.83
C LEU A 12 -36.15 0.97 23.92
N SER A 13 -34.87 1.09 24.28
CA SER A 13 -33.85 1.59 23.35
C SER A 13 -33.47 0.46 22.38
N ALA A 14 -34.26 0.32 21.32
CA ALA A 14 -33.88 -0.46 20.15
C ALA A 14 -32.79 0.29 19.38
N THR A 15 -31.53 0.12 19.78
CA THR A 15 -30.39 0.47 18.94
C THR A 15 -30.23 -0.64 17.90
N LEU A 16 -30.77 -0.39 16.72
CA LEU A 16 -30.46 -1.14 15.51
C LEU A 16 -28.98 -0.89 15.18
N PHE A 17 -28.10 -1.82 15.57
CA PHE A 17 -26.80 -1.93 14.92
C PHE A 17 -27.04 -2.57 13.56
N ILE A 18 -27.28 -1.72 12.56
CA ILE A 18 -27.10 -2.07 11.16
C ILE A 18 -25.59 -2.22 10.99
N ASN A 19 -25.05 -3.43 11.22
CA ASN A 19 -23.70 -3.71 10.77
C ASN A 19 -23.78 -3.84 9.25
N CYS A 20 -23.30 -2.80 8.58
CA CYS A 20 -23.18 -2.75 7.14
C CYS A 20 -22.16 -3.83 6.74
N ASN A 21 -22.66 -4.96 6.23
CA ASN A 21 -21.80 -5.92 5.55
C ASN A 21 -21.52 -5.35 4.16
N SER A 22 -20.57 -4.43 4.08
CA SER A 22 -19.94 -4.08 2.81
C SER A 22 -18.86 -5.12 2.55
N ASP A 23 -19.28 -6.27 1.99
CA ASP A 23 -18.44 -7.04 1.07
C ASP A 23 -18.22 -6.17 -0.17
N ASN A 24 -17.46 -5.10 -0.01
CA ASN A 24 -16.84 -4.43 -1.13
C ASN A 24 -15.47 -5.07 -1.25
N GLU A 25 -15.44 -6.31 -1.75
CA GLU A 25 -14.27 -6.78 -2.47
C GLU A 25 -14.10 -5.83 -3.67
N ILE A 26 -13.35 -4.75 -3.45
CA ILE A 26 -12.77 -4.00 -4.56
C ILE A 26 -11.99 -5.06 -5.33
N PRO A 27 -12.22 -5.26 -6.64
CA PRO A 27 -11.39 -6.16 -7.40
C PRO A 27 -9.96 -5.63 -7.25
N GLN A 28 -9.13 -6.39 -6.54
CA GLN A 28 -7.71 -6.15 -6.25
C GLN A 28 -6.88 -5.80 -7.52
N ALA A 29 -7.51 -5.90 -8.70
CA ALA A 29 -6.89 -5.95 -10.00
C ALA A 29 -6.80 -4.64 -10.80
N GLU A 30 -7.46 -3.53 -10.40
CA GLU A 30 -7.49 -2.33 -11.28
C GLU A 30 -6.80 -1.08 -10.75
N THR A 31 -6.44 -0.98 -9.46
CA THR A 31 -5.96 0.31 -8.92
C THR A 31 -4.48 0.58 -9.22
N ILE A 32 -3.57 -0.36 -8.98
CA ILE A 32 -2.11 -0.19 -9.25
C ILE A 32 -1.65 -0.74 -10.60
N ASN A 33 -2.51 -1.49 -11.29
CA ASN A 33 -2.18 -2.15 -12.56
C ASN A 33 -1.77 -1.13 -13.63
N GLY A 34 -0.61 -1.34 -14.25
CA GLY A 34 -0.05 -0.36 -15.19
C GLY A 34 1.47 -0.34 -15.17
N THR A 35 2.04 0.62 -15.90
CA THR A 35 3.49 0.87 -15.91
C THR A 35 3.76 2.22 -15.29
N TRP A 36 4.58 2.22 -14.25
CA TRP A 36 4.95 3.37 -13.45
C TRP A 36 6.45 3.64 -13.61
N SER A 37 6.83 4.88 -13.82
CA SER A 37 8.25 5.26 -13.84
C SER A 37 8.68 5.76 -12.48
N LEU A 38 9.69 5.13 -11.88
CA LEU A 38 10.28 5.63 -10.64
C LEU A 38 10.79 7.05 -10.88
N LYS A 39 10.39 7.95 -10.00
CA LYS A 39 10.72 9.38 -10.04
C LYS A 39 11.70 9.72 -8.94
N ASN A 40 11.43 9.25 -7.73
CA ASN A 40 12.18 9.61 -6.55
C ASN A 40 12.19 8.48 -5.52
N VAL A 41 13.32 8.35 -4.83
CA VAL A 41 13.48 7.56 -3.61
C VAL A 41 13.97 8.52 -2.53
N ASN A 42 13.18 8.68 -1.47
CA ASN A 42 13.58 9.50 -0.33
C ASN A 42 13.43 8.74 1.00
N GLY A 43 14.18 9.15 2.03
CA GLY A 43 14.10 8.58 3.37
C GLY A 43 15.39 7.88 3.80
N GLY A 44 15.26 6.84 4.62
CA GLY A 44 16.39 6.16 5.26
C GLY A 44 17.09 7.02 6.30
N PHE A 45 17.89 6.36 7.15
CA PHE A 45 18.57 6.98 8.29
C PHE A 45 19.46 8.18 7.92
N THR A 46 20.07 8.14 6.72
CA THR A 46 20.99 9.18 6.24
C THR A 46 20.30 10.32 5.48
N GLY A 47 18.96 10.28 5.33
CA GLY A 47 18.21 11.29 4.60
C GLY A 47 18.49 11.26 3.09
N VAL A 48 18.37 10.09 2.49
CA VAL A 48 18.49 9.88 1.04
C VAL A 48 17.41 10.69 0.33
N ASP A 49 17.78 11.32 -0.78
CA ASP A 49 16.87 11.94 -1.73
C ASP A 49 17.49 11.80 -3.14
N VAL A 50 17.02 10.81 -3.89
CA VAL A 50 17.59 10.43 -5.17
C VAL A 50 16.51 10.45 -6.24
N ASN A 51 16.75 11.29 -7.25
CA ASN A 51 15.87 11.41 -8.40
C ASN A 51 16.33 10.50 -9.54
N TYR A 52 15.33 9.98 -10.26
CA TYR A 52 15.50 9.11 -11.41
C TYR A 52 14.93 9.81 -12.65
N GLU A 53 15.67 9.72 -13.74
CA GLU A 53 15.19 10.18 -15.04
C GLU A 53 13.99 9.33 -15.48
N ASN A 54 13.05 9.98 -16.18
CA ASN A 54 11.83 9.32 -16.60
C ASN A 54 12.12 8.10 -17.48
N LYS A 55 11.43 6.99 -17.22
CA LYS A 55 11.55 5.68 -17.87
C LYS A 55 12.92 4.98 -17.69
N THR A 56 13.82 5.51 -16.87
CA THR A 56 15.09 4.83 -16.55
C THR A 56 14.87 3.62 -15.65
N VAL A 57 13.92 3.70 -14.72
CA VAL A 57 13.47 2.58 -13.89
C VAL A 57 11.94 2.51 -13.99
N THR A 58 11.42 1.40 -14.49
CA THR A 58 9.97 1.21 -14.68
C THR A 58 9.49 -0.02 -13.93
N TRP A 59 8.35 0.12 -13.26
CA TRP A 59 7.63 -0.95 -12.57
C TRP A 59 6.32 -1.20 -13.30
N GLN A 60 6.16 -2.41 -13.82
CA GLN A 60 4.94 -2.83 -14.50
C GLN A 60 4.19 -3.84 -13.65
N PHE A 61 3.11 -3.39 -13.03
CA PHE A 61 2.18 -4.25 -12.31
C PHE A 61 1.18 -4.86 -13.30
N ASN A 62 1.07 -6.18 -13.29
CA ASN A 62 0.06 -6.91 -14.03
C ASN A 62 -0.83 -7.66 -13.03
N ALA A 63 -2.04 -7.16 -12.82
CA ALA A 63 -2.98 -7.73 -11.89
C ALA A 63 -3.55 -9.09 -12.33
N LYS A 64 -3.65 -9.33 -13.64
CA LYS A 64 -4.17 -10.61 -14.15
C LYS A 64 -3.24 -11.77 -13.83
N THR A 65 -1.93 -11.51 -13.80
CA THR A 65 -0.91 -12.53 -13.53
C THR A 65 -0.27 -12.39 -12.15
N GLU A 66 -0.66 -11.38 -11.37
CA GLU A 66 -0.06 -11.09 -10.04
C GLU A 66 1.47 -10.92 -10.11
N THR A 67 1.96 -10.34 -11.21
CA THR A 67 3.39 -10.14 -11.44
C THR A 67 3.77 -8.66 -11.53
N LEU A 68 4.86 -8.28 -10.86
CA LEU A 68 5.56 -7.01 -11.01
C LEU A 68 6.80 -7.24 -11.88
N THR A 69 6.91 -6.55 -13.02
CA THR A 69 8.13 -6.54 -13.83
C THR A 69 8.88 -5.23 -13.62
N VAL A 70 10.11 -5.31 -13.10
CA VAL A 70 11.01 -4.18 -12.93
C VAL A 70 12.02 -4.17 -14.07
N LYS A 71 12.22 -3.01 -14.69
CA LYS A 71 13.28 -2.78 -15.67
C LYS A 71 14.06 -1.53 -15.31
N SER A 72 15.37 -1.64 -15.33
CA SER A 72 16.32 -0.54 -15.12
C SER A 72 17.33 -0.49 -16.26
N THR A 73 17.60 0.71 -16.78
CA THR A 73 18.68 0.98 -17.73
C THR A 73 19.91 1.62 -17.08
N LEU A 74 19.90 1.74 -15.75
CA LEU A 74 21.02 2.29 -15.00
C LEU A 74 22.29 1.44 -15.17
N ILE A 75 23.42 2.13 -15.20
CA ILE A 75 24.74 1.52 -15.12
C ILE A 75 25.22 1.69 -13.67
N ASN A 76 25.77 0.63 -13.07
CA ASN A 76 26.06 0.49 -11.63
C ASN A 76 27.20 1.39 -11.10
N ASN A 77 27.07 2.71 -11.25
CA ASN A 77 28.18 3.64 -11.06
C ASN A 77 27.80 4.89 -10.24
N GLY A 78 26.63 4.94 -9.60
CA GLY A 78 26.17 6.16 -8.92
C GLY A 78 25.07 5.93 -7.86
N PRO A 79 24.65 7.01 -7.18
CA PRO A 79 23.65 6.92 -6.11
C PRO A 79 22.34 6.31 -6.61
N GLN A 80 21.90 6.57 -7.85
CA GLN A 80 20.70 5.94 -8.41
C GLN A 80 20.78 4.40 -8.43
N SER A 81 21.97 3.84 -8.72
CA SER A 81 22.16 2.38 -8.68
C SER A 81 22.27 1.84 -7.26
N THR A 82 22.82 2.62 -6.32
CA THR A 82 22.94 2.24 -4.90
C THR A 82 21.57 2.17 -4.23
N TYR A 83 20.68 3.12 -4.53
CA TYR A 83 19.35 3.24 -3.92
C TYR A 83 18.23 2.69 -4.80
N LEU A 84 18.58 1.83 -5.77
CA LEU A 84 17.60 1.18 -6.62
C LEU A 84 16.73 0.21 -5.76
N PRO A 85 15.40 0.42 -5.66
CA PRO A 85 14.58 -0.34 -4.70
C PRO A 85 14.46 -1.83 -5.02
N LEU A 86 14.45 -2.19 -6.30
CA LEU A 86 14.47 -3.56 -6.81
C LEU A 86 15.32 -3.63 -8.08
N GLN A 87 16.06 -4.72 -8.24
CA GLN A 87 16.81 -5.00 -9.46
C GLN A 87 15.86 -5.29 -10.64
N SER A 88 16.38 -5.24 -11.87
CA SER A 88 15.61 -5.69 -13.03
C SER A 88 15.20 -7.16 -12.87
N GLY A 89 13.92 -7.47 -13.04
CA GLY A 89 13.40 -8.81 -12.82
C GLY A 89 11.88 -8.89 -12.87
N THR A 90 11.35 -10.09 -12.64
CA THR A 90 9.92 -10.35 -12.47
C THR A 90 9.69 -10.93 -11.08
N TYR A 91 8.74 -10.33 -10.36
CA TYR A 91 8.40 -10.64 -8.99
C TYR A 91 6.93 -11.01 -8.90
N ASN A 92 6.57 -11.86 -7.95
CA ASN A 92 5.16 -12.06 -7.61
C ASN A 92 4.76 -11.02 -6.58
N TYR A 93 3.59 -10.43 -6.76
CA TYR A 93 3.04 -9.46 -5.81
C TYR A 93 1.58 -9.75 -5.55
N TYR A 94 1.10 -9.33 -4.39
CA TYR A 94 -0.32 -9.27 -4.08
C TYR A 94 -0.60 -8.02 -3.27
N LEU A 95 -1.87 -7.68 -3.12
CA LEU A 95 -2.31 -6.51 -2.36
C LEU A 95 -3.15 -6.98 -1.17
N SER A 96 -3.13 -6.21 -0.09
CA SER A 96 -4.03 -6.41 1.05
C SER A 96 -4.57 -5.07 1.54
N GLU A 97 -5.64 -5.12 2.31
CA GLU A 97 -6.23 -3.95 2.96
C GLU A 97 -6.27 -4.14 4.46
N ALA A 98 -5.85 -3.12 5.21
CA ALA A 98 -5.96 -3.07 6.66
C ALA A 98 -6.13 -1.64 7.13
N ASN A 99 -7.04 -1.42 8.09
CA ASN A 99 -7.27 -0.10 8.70
C ASN A 99 -7.58 1.04 7.69
N GLY A 100 -8.16 0.70 6.54
CA GLY A 100 -8.48 1.68 5.48
C GLY A 100 -7.30 2.03 4.56
N ASN A 101 -6.15 1.36 4.71
CA ASN A 101 -5.00 1.49 3.84
C ASN A 101 -4.80 0.23 2.99
N THR A 102 -4.24 0.41 1.80
CA THR A 102 -3.84 -0.67 0.89
C THR A 102 -2.32 -0.89 0.95
N PHE A 103 -1.89 -2.14 0.97
CA PHE A 103 -0.49 -2.55 1.08
C PHE A 103 -0.05 -3.38 -0.10
N VAL A 104 1.18 -3.15 -0.58
CA VAL A 104 1.83 -3.99 -1.60
C VAL A 104 2.67 -5.03 -0.88
N HIS A 105 2.53 -6.28 -1.29
CA HIS A 105 3.38 -7.37 -0.85
C HIS A 105 4.21 -7.86 -2.04
N ILE A 106 5.52 -7.96 -1.89
CA ILE A 106 6.41 -8.46 -2.93
C ILE A 106 7.10 -9.69 -2.37
N LYS A 107 6.71 -10.86 -2.88
CA LYS A 107 7.14 -12.16 -2.34
C LYS A 107 8.67 -12.26 -2.29
N ASP A 108 9.22 -12.65 -1.14
CA ASP A 108 10.66 -12.76 -0.86
C ASP A 108 11.42 -11.41 -0.79
N PHE A 109 10.73 -10.28 -0.96
CA PHE A 109 11.30 -8.92 -0.92
C PHE A 109 10.59 -7.98 0.06
N GLY A 110 9.68 -8.51 0.90
CA GLY A 110 9.03 -7.73 1.94
C GLY A 110 10.01 -7.06 2.90
N ILE A 111 9.63 -5.87 3.35
CA ILE A 111 10.34 -5.09 4.38
C ILE A 111 9.79 -5.42 5.76
N HIS A 112 8.51 -5.79 5.83
CA HIS A 112 7.81 -6.19 7.05
C HIS A 112 7.41 -7.67 6.99
N THR A 113 6.54 -8.08 7.91
CA THR A 113 6.01 -9.44 7.97
C THR A 113 5.19 -9.80 6.73
N ASN A 114 5.11 -11.10 6.41
CA ASN A 114 4.28 -11.62 5.33
C ASN A 114 4.56 -10.97 3.96
N ASP A 115 5.83 -10.75 3.64
CA ASP A 115 6.27 -10.14 2.38
C ASP A 115 5.74 -8.71 2.14
N GLU A 116 5.20 -8.03 3.16
CA GLU A 116 4.69 -6.67 3.01
C GLU A 116 5.84 -5.70 2.71
N TYR A 117 5.71 -4.98 1.61
CA TYR A 117 6.68 -4.02 1.11
C TYR A 117 6.40 -2.59 1.58
N GLY A 118 5.13 -2.27 1.83
CA GLY A 118 4.69 -1.00 2.39
C GLY A 118 3.27 -0.64 1.94
N SER A 119 2.73 0.44 2.51
CA SER A 119 1.47 1.02 2.06
C SER A 119 1.63 1.63 0.67
N TYR A 120 0.56 1.66 -0.12
CA TYR A 120 0.54 2.43 -1.37
C TYR A 120 -0.69 3.30 -1.49
N SER A 121 -0.56 4.39 -2.25
CA SER A 121 -1.68 5.22 -2.68
C SER A 121 -1.42 5.79 -4.08
N ILE A 122 -2.49 6.14 -4.78
CA ILE A 122 -2.42 6.83 -6.06
C ILE A 122 -3.16 8.16 -5.94
N GLN A 123 -2.44 9.26 -6.10
CA GLN A 123 -2.94 10.61 -5.93
C GLN A 123 -2.37 11.49 -7.04
N ASP A 124 -3.23 12.24 -7.73
CA ASP A 124 -2.84 13.12 -8.85
C ASP A 124 -2.00 12.42 -9.94
N GLY A 125 -2.28 11.14 -10.19
CA GLY A 125 -1.56 10.33 -11.17
C GLY A 125 -0.16 9.89 -10.72
N LEU A 126 0.20 10.08 -9.45
CA LEU A 126 1.44 9.57 -8.85
C LEU A 126 1.12 8.34 -8.02
N LEU A 127 1.87 7.26 -8.25
CA LEU A 127 1.93 6.13 -7.33
C LEU A 127 2.96 6.43 -6.25
N ILE A 128 2.57 6.29 -4.99
CA ILE A 128 3.43 6.41 -3.82
C ILE A 128 3.42 5.08 -3.09
N ILE A 129 4.60 4.53 -2.80
CA ILE A 129 4.77 3.37 -1.93
C ILE A 129 5.57 3.83 -0.71
N ASN A 130 4.96 3.83 0.47
CA ASN A 130 5.60 4.18 1.73
C ASN A 130 6.03 2.91 2.47
N GLN A 131 7.33 2.60 2.43
CA GLN A 131 7.87 1.42 3.09
C GLN A 131 7.92 1.56 4.62
N GLY A 132 7.68 2.75 5.17
CA GLY A 132 7.62 2.99 6.61
C GLY A 132 6.27 2.68 7.24
N GLU A 133 5.23 2.48 6.44
CA GLU A 133 3.89 2.13 6.91
C GLU A 133 3.61 0.65 6.67
N SER A 134 3.27 -0.06 7.73
CA SER A 134 2.83 -1.45 7.69
C SER A 134 1.51 -1.66 8.41
N TYR A 135 0.88 -2.81 8.18
CA TYR A 135 -0.37 -3.15 8.84
C TYR A 135 -0.23 -3.31 10.37
N GLU A 136 0.98 -3.64 10.87
CA GLU A 136 1.30 -3.79 12.30
C GLU A 136 1.84 -2.50 12.95
N GLY A 137 2.16 -1.46 12.17
CA GLY A 137 2.69 -0.21 12.70
C GLY A 137 3.63 0.53 11.74
N SER A 138 4.66 1.16 12.29
CA SER A 138 5.64 1.90 11.49
C SER A 138 7.03 1.32 11.65
N ALA A 139 7.76 1.17 10.54
CA ALA A 139 9.19 0.94 10.57
C ALA A 139 9.94 2.27 10.54
N VAL A 140 11.02 2.35 11.30
CA VAL A 140 11.98 3.45 11.22
C VAL A 140 13.01 3.16 10.13
N ASP A 141 13.60 4.21 9.55
CA ASP A 141 14.70 4.15 8.57
C ASP A 141 14.38 3.47 7.22
N THR A 142 13.15 3.59 6.73
CA THR A 142 12.71 3.08 5.42
C THR A 142 12.57 4.18 4.37
N PHE A 143 12.18 3.82 3.15
CA PHE A 143 12.03 4.77 2.03
C PHE A 143 10.58 5.02 1.62
N VAL A 144 10.35 6.20 1.05
CA VAL A 144 9.16 6.52 0.26
C VAL A 144 9.56 6.52 -1.21
N LEU A 145 8.86 5.70 -1.99
CA LEU A 145 9.05 5.57 -3.43
C LEU A 145 7.95 6.35 -4.14
N THR A 146 8.31 7.27 -5.03
CA THR A 146 7.35 8.03 -5.83
C THR A 146 7.52 7.68 -7.31
N PHE A 147 6.42 7.45 -8.00
CA PHE A 147 6.39 7.12 -9.43
C PHE A 147 5.44 8.05 -10.20
N ASN A 148 5.72 8.25 -11.49
CA ASN A 148 4.79 8.87 -12.46
C ASN A 148 4.09 7.81 -13.32
#